data_AF-A0A540NGB7-F1
#
_entry.id   AF-A0A540NGB7-F1
#
_cell.length_a   1.000
_cell.length_b   1.000
_cell.length_c   1.000
_cell.angle_alpha   90.00
_cell.angle_beta   90.00
_cell.angle_gamma   90.00
#
_symmetry.space_group_name_H-M   'P 1'
#
loop_
_entity.id
_entity.type
_entity.pdbx_description
1 polymer ?
#
loop_
_entity_poly.entity_id
_entity_poly.type
_entity_poly.pdbx_seq_one_letter_code
_entity_poly.pdbx_strand_id
1 'polypeptide(L)'
;MATVVATNLITPKDNRILSRRSDELAVQESQALSVQCANSVSNMGQRLLARTRQVESLTAEVAALSQEIKQLRRENRELHVLANSYSTSMKRKLDQLTDSEGRIQSDHRKFVDVFQRHFLPSSSGVRPSIEAPNKLSSVPPSFRVPPSTKAPSTEASHK
;
A
#
# COMPACT_ATOMS: atom_id res chain seq x y z
N MET A 1 61.97 11.92 12.68
CA MET A 1 60.97 12.26 13.73
C MET A 1 60.43 11.05 14.48
N ALA A 2 60.44 9.82 13.93
CA ALA A 2 60.02 8.61 14.65
C ALA A 2 60.91 8.25 15.87
N THR A 3 62.21 8.56 15.81
CA THR A 3 63.20 8.22 16.86
C THR A 3 62.89 8.86 18.22
N VAL A 4 62.38 10.10 18.22
CA VAL A 4 62.10 10.87 19.45
C VAL A 4 60.79 10.43 20.12
N VAL A 5 59.84 9.90 19.34
CA VAL A 5 58.59 9.37 19.88
C VAL A 5 58.81 7.97 20.48
N ALA A 6 59.69 7.16 19.87
CA ALA A 6 60.04 5.83 20.37
C ALA A 6 60.77 5.86 21.73
N THR A 7 61.64 6.84 21.98
CA THR A 7 62.40 6.93 23.24
C THR A 7 61.53 7.13 24.47
N ASN A 8 60.32 7.70 24.33
CA ASN A 8 59.38 7.92 25.43
C ASN A 8 58.46 6.73 25.69
N LEU A 9 58.49 5.69 24.85
CA LEU A 9 57.62 4.51 24.93
C LEU A 9 58.34 3.25 25.41
N ILE A 10 59.68 3.25 25.44
CA ILE A 10 60.50 2.08 25.77
C ILE A 10 60.76 2.06 27.27
N THR A 11 60.25 1.05 27.98
CA THR A 11 60.57 0.86 29.40
C THR A 11 61.97 0.25 29.58
N PRO A 12 62.63 0.40 30.75
CA PRO A 12 63.93 -0.23 31.01
C PRO A 12 63.95 -1.76 30.81
N LYS A 13 62.78 -2.41 30.97
CA LYS A 13 62.58 -3.83 30.73
C LYS A 13 62.60 -4.17 29.23
N ASP A 14 62.03 -3.31 28.40
CA ASP A 14 62.05 -3.43 26.94
C ASP A 14 63.49 -3.27 26.42
N ASN A 15 64.26 -2.33 26.98
CA ASN A 15 65.69 -2.17 26.65
C ASN A 15 66.52 -3.43 26.93
N ARG A 16 66.23 -4.15 28.03
CA ARG A 16 66.91 -5.41 28.36
C ARG A 16 66.57 -6.55 27.39
N ILE A 17 65.35 -6.55 26.84
CA ILE A 17 64.89 -7.54 25.86
C ILE A 17 65.44 -7.21 24.47
N LEU A 18 65.42 -5.93 24.08
CA LEU A 18 65.97 -5.43 22.82
C LEU A 18 67.49 -5.60 22.76
N SER A 19 68.22 -5.35 23.85
CA SER A 19 69.68 -5.58 23.95
C SER A 19 70.08 -7.05 23.79
N ARG A 20 69.13 -7.99 23.87
CA ARG A 20 69.34 -9.43 23.71
C ARG A 20 68.93 -9.94 22.31
N ARG A 21 68.31 -9.09 21.48
CA ARG A 21 67.92 -9.38 20.10
C ARG A 21 68.98 -8.83 19.16
N SER A 22 69.30 -9.56 18.09
CA SER A 22 70.15 -9.02 17.03
C SER A 22 69.36 -8.01 16.19
N ASP A 23 70.06 -7.00 15.66
CA ASP A 23 69.46 -6.00 14.77
C ASP A 23 68.73 -6.64 13.57
N GLU A 24 69.26 -7.75 13.06
CA GLU A 24 68.66 -8.53 11.96
C GLU A 24 67.25 -9.05 12.29
N LEU A 25 67.04 -9.58 13.51
CA LEU A 25 65.74 -10.07 13.97
C LEU A 25 64.74 -8.91 14.17
N ALA A 26 65.20 -7.78 14.67
CA ALA A 26 64.36 -6.59 14.83
C ALA A 26 63.92 -6.03 13.47
N VAL A 27 64.81 -6.00 12.48
CA VAL A 27 64.50 -5.60 11.09
C VAL A 27 63.47 -6.55 10.49
N GLN A 28 63.66 -7.87 10.62
CA GLN A 28 62.73 -8.87 10.08
C GLN A 28 61.33 -8.78 10.70
N GLU A 29 61.23 -8.62 12.03
CA GLU A 29 59.94 -8.42 12.72
C GLU A 29 59.26 -7.12 12.26
N SER A 30 60.02 -6.03 12.12
CA SER A 30 59.48 -4.76 11.61
C SER A 30 58.96 -4.86 10.17
N GLN A 31 59.65 -5.64 9.33
CA GLN A 31 59.22 -5.90 7.96
C GLN A 31 57.95 -6.74 7.91
N ALA A 32 57.86 -7.79 8.73
CA ALA A 32 56.66 -8.62 8.85
C ALA A 32 55.45 -7.80 9.31
N LEU A 33 55.63 -6.95 10.31
CA LEU A 33 54.59 -6.01 10.77
C LEU A 33 54.18 -5.04 9.66
N SER A 34 55.15 -4.46 8.93
CA SER A 34 54.87 -3.55 7.80
C SER A 34 54.04 -4.23 6.71
N VAL A 35 54.39 -5.46 6.33
CA VAL A 35 53.62 -6.25 5.34
C VAL A 35 52.20 -6.55 5.86
N GLN A 36 52.05 -6.93 7.12
CA GLN A 36 50.74 -7.18 7.73
C GLN A 36 49.88 -5.90 7.76
N CYS A 37 50.47 -4.76 8.12
CA CYS A 37 49.80 -3.45 8.10
C CYS A 37 49.38 -3.08 6.67
N ALA A 38 50.26 -3.24 5.68
CA ALA A 38 49.94 -2.97 4.28
C ALA A 38 48.76 -3.85 3.79
N ASN A 39 48.75 -5.13 4.15
CA ASN A 39 47.66 -6.05 3.82
C ASN A 39 46.34 -5.66 4.51
N SER A 40 46.39 -5.28 5.79
CA SER A 40 45.22 -4.82 6.54
C SER A 40 44.61 -3.56 5.93
N VAL A 41 45.44 -2.55 5.63
CA VAL A 41 44.99 -1.30 4.99
C VAL A 41 44.44 -1.55 3.59
N SER A 42 45.09 -2.41 2.80
CA SER A 42 44.60 -2.80 1.47
C SER A 42 43.23 -3.47 1.55
N ASN A 43 43.03 -4.42 2.48
CA ASN A 43 41.73 -5.06 2.70
C ASN A 43 40.64 -4.04 3.07
N MET A 44 40.95 -3.11 3.98
CA MET A 44 40.04 -2.02 4.35
C MET A 44 39.70 -1.14 3.14
N GLY A 45 40.69 -0.79 2.32
CA GLY A 45 40.50 -0.01 1.10
C GLY A 45 39.55 -0.68 0.11
N GLN A 46 39.71 -1.99 -0.11
CA GLN A 46 38.80 -2.75 -0.99
C GLN A 46 37.37 -2.80 -0.46
N ARG A 47 37.22 -3.03 0.85
CA ARG A 47 35.90 -3.02 1.50
C ARG A 47 35.24 -1.65 1.42
N LEU A 48 36.02 -0.59 1.60
CA LEU A 48 35.53 0.78 1.48
C LEU A 48 35.06 1.07 0.06
N LEU A 49 35.84 0.71 -0.97
CA LEU A 49 35.46 0.87 -2.38
C LEU A 49 34.17 0.11 -2.71
N ALA A 50 34.03 -1.13 -2.25
CA ALA A 50 32.81 -1.91 -2.44
C ALA A 50 31.60 -1.24 -1.77
N ARG A 51 31.78 -0.68 -0.56
CA ARG A 51 30.73 0.08 0.14
C ARG A 51 30.37 1.37 -0.58
N THR A 52 31.33 2.11 -1.12
CA THR A 52 31.07 3.33 -1.92
C THR A 52 30.16 3.02 -3.09
N ARG A 53 30.44 1.96 -3.85
CA ARG A 53 29.58 1.53 -4.98
C ARG A 53 28.17 1.15 -4.54
N GLN A 54 28.02 0.49 -3.39
CA GLN A 54 26.70 0.18 -2.84
C GLN A 54 25.92 1.44 -2.50
N VAL A 55 26.58 2.43 -1.90
CA VAL A 55 25.95 3.73 -1.57
C VAL A 55 25.54 4.46 -2.84
N GLU A 56 26.37 4.47 -3.88
CA GLU A 56 26.03 5.07 -5.18
C GLU A 56 24.81 4.40 -5.81
N SER A 57 24.78 3.06 -5.83
CA SER A 57 23.63 2.29 -6.32
C SER A 57 22.35 2.59 -5.54
N LEU A 58 22.42 2.60 -4.21
CA LEU A 58 21.28 2.90 -3.36
C LEU A 58 20.80 4.34 -3.53
N THR A 59 21.72 5.28 -3.72
CA THR A 59 21.39 6.69 -3.97
C THR A 59 20.61 6.84 -5.28
N ALA A 60 21.00 6.11 -6.33
CA ALA A 60 20.28 6.10 -7.60
C ALA A 60 18.87 5.50 -7.45
N GLU A 61 18.73 4.40 -6.71
CA GLU A 61 17.42 3.76 -6.44
C GLU A 61 16.50 4.68 -5.63
N VAL A 62 17.02 5.32 -4.58
CA VAL A 62 16.26 6.30 -3.78
C VAL A 62 15.79 7.47 -4.64
N ALA A 63 16.62 7.94 -5.58
CA ALA A 63 16.24 9.01 -6.51
C ALA A 63 15.12 8.56 -7.46
N ALA A 64 15.21 7.34 -8.02
CA ALA A 64 14.18 6.77 -8.88
C ALA A 64 12.84 6.59 -8.15
N LEU A 65 12.85 5.97 -6.96
CA LEU A 65 11.65 5.78 -6.13
C LEU A 65 11.03 7.13 -5.71
N SER A 66 11.86 8.12 -5.38
CA SER A 66 11.39 9.47 -5.05
C SER A 66 10.66 10.13 -6.23
N GLN A 67 11.12 9.87 -7.46
CA GLN A 67 10.46 10.37 -8.67
C GLN A 67 9.14 9.63 -8.94
N GLU A 68 9.10 8.32 -8.73
CA GLU A 68 7.89 7.51 -8.86
C GLU A 68 6.80 7.95 -7.86
N ILE A 69 7.16 8.16 -6.59
CA ILE A 69 6.25 8.67 -5.56
C ILE A 69 5.66 10.04 -5.98
N LYS A 70 6.48 10.92 -6.57
CA LYS A 70 6.00 12.21 -7.07
C LYS A 70 5.01 12.05 -8.22
N GLN A 71 5.24 11.10 -9.13
CA GLN A 71 4.32 10.80 -10.23
C GLN A 71 3.00 10.22 -9.71
N LEU A 72 3.06 9.20 -8.86
CA LEU A 72 1.87 8.58 -8.26
C LEU A 72 1.03 9.59 -7.47
N ARG A 73 1.67 10.54 -6.77
CA ARG A 73 0.95 11.64 -6.10
C ARG A 73 0.19 12.55 -7.07
N ARG A 74 0.68 12.78 -8.28
CA ARG A 74 -0.04 13.56 -9.30
C ARG A 74 -1.23 12.78 -9.83
N GLU A 75 -1.02 11.54 -10.25
CA GLU A 75 -2.08 10.67 -10.76
C GLU A 75 -3.20 10.48 -9.74
N ASN A 76 -2.84 10.28 -8.47
CA ASN A 76 -3.83 10.12 -7.40
C ASN A 76 -4.67 11.40 -7.22
N ARG A 77 -4.07 12.60 -7.35
CA ARG A 77 -4.83 13.86 -7.34
C ARG A 77 -5.78 13.98 -8.53
N GLU A 78 -5.32 13.62 -9.72
CA GLU A 78 -6.15 13.63 -10.94
C GLU A 78 -7.32 12.67 -10.83
N LEU A 79 -7.08 11.44 -10.34
CA LEU A 79 -8.11 10.46 -10.05
C LEU A 79 -9.13 10.98 -9.03
N HIS A 80 -8.68 11.65 -7.97
CA HIS A 80 -9.58 12.27 -7.00
C HIS A 80 -10.49 13.33 -7.63
N VAL A 81 -9.94 14.20 -8.48
CA VAL A 81 -10.72 15.21 -9.22
C VAL A 81 -11.75 14.54 -10.13
N LEU A 82 -11.35 13.49 -10.86
CA LEU A 82 -12.23 12.75 -11.76
C LEU A 82 -13.35 12.05 -11.00
N ALA A 83 -13.03 11.37 -9.89
CA ALA A 83 -14.00 10.69 -9.04
C ALA A 83 -15.03 11.67 -8.47
N ASN A 84 -14.58 12.85 -8.01
CA ASN A 84 -15.48 13.89 -7.52
C ASN A 84 -16.39 14.44 -8.62
N SER A 85 -15.84 14.69 -9.82
CA SER A 85 -16.59 15.16 -10.98
C SER A 85 -17.66 14.14 -11.41
N TYR A 86 -17.29 12.86 -11.42
CA TYR A 86 -18.21 11.77 -11.73
C TYR A 86 -19.31 11.65 -10.69
N SER A 87 -18.97 11.62 -9.40
CA SER A 87 -19.93 11.56 -8.29
C SER A 87 -20.92 12.74 -8.36
N THR A 88 -20.42 13.95 -8.57
CA THR A 88 -21.25 15.16 -8.70
C THR A 88 -22.20 15.08 -9.89
N SER A 89 -21.70 14.62 -11.04
CA SER A 89 -22.52 14.45 -12.25
C SER A 89 -23.62 13.40 -12.07
N MET A 90 -23.27 12.26 -11.48
CA MET A 90 -24.22 11.18 -11.20
C MET A 90 -25.27 11.58 -10.17
N LYS A 91 -24.88 12.29 -9.10
CA LYS A 91 -25.82 12.86 -8.13
C LYS A 91 -26.83 13.77 -8.82
N ARG A 92 -26.36 14.70 -9.67
CA ARG A 92 -27.26 15.60 -10.42
C ARG A 92 -28.23 14.83 -11.31
N LYS A 93 -27.78 13.78 -12.00
CA LYS A 93 -28.67 12.93 -12.82
C LYS A 93 -29.69 12.19 -11.97
N LEU A 94 -29.31 11.74 -10.77
CA LEU A 94 -30.21 11.11 -9.83
C LEU A 94 -31.28 12.10 -9.34
N ASP A 95 -30.86 13.30 -8.94
CA ASP A 95 -31.78 14.37 -8.51
C ASP A 95 -32.79 14.69 -9.63
N GLN A 96 -32.33 14.81 -10.88
CA GLN A 96 -33.20 15.02 -12.05
C GLN A 96 -34.19 13.87 -12.29
N LEU A 97 -33.73 12.62 -12.12
CA LEU A 97 -34.59 11.45 -12.29
C LEU A 97 -35.68 11.45 -11.22
N THR A 98 -35.32 11.68 -9.96
CA THR A 98 -36.26 11.77 -8.84
C THR A 98 -37.30 12.88 -9.05
N ASP A 99 -36.88 14.06 -9.50
CA ASP A 99 -37.80 15.16 -9.82
C ASP A 99 -38.76 14.79 -10.95
N SER A 100 -38.26 14.15 -12.02
CA SER A 100 -39.10 13.74 -13.15
C SER A 100 -40.08 12.62 -12.77
N GLU A 101 -39.68 11.69 -11.93
CA GLU A 101 -40.54 10.63 -11.39
C GLU A 101 -41.67 11.23 -10.56
N GLY A 102 -41.37 12.17 -9.67
CA GLY A 102 -42.39 12.88 -8.89
C GLY A 102 -43.40 13.62 -9.77
N ARG A 103 -42.95 14.24 -10.87
CA ARG A 103 -43.83 14.88 -11.85
C ARG A 103 -44.71 13.85 -12.58
N ILE A 104 -44.13 12.76 -13.07
CA ILE A 104 -44.86 11.69 -13.76
C ILE A 104 -45.93 11.09 -12.84
N GLN A 105 -45.59 10.79 -11.58
CA GLN A 105 -46.54 10.26 -10.60
C GLN A 105 -47.69 11.25 -10.32
N SER A 106 -47.38 12.55 -10.23
CA SER A 106 -48.37 13.60 -10.05
C SER A 106 -49.31 13.70 -11.25
N ASP A 107 -48.76 13.72 -12.47
CA ASP A 107 -49.55 13.81 -13.70
C ASP A 107 -50.39 12.55 -13.92
N HIS A 108 -49.84 11.37 -13.62
CA HIS A 108 -50.60 10.13 -13.62
C HIS A 108 -51.79 10.18 -12.66
N ARG A 109 -51.60 10.68 -11.42
CA ARG A 109 -52.69 10.83 -10.46
C ARG A 109 -53.79 11.75 -10.96
N LYS A 110 -53.43 12.92 -11.53
CA LYS A 110 -54.39 13.85 -12.13
C LYS A 110 -55.16 13.19 -13.28
N PHE A 111 -54.45 12.49 -14.16
CA PHE A 111 -55.06 11.77 -15.28
C PHE A 111 -56.08 10.73 -14.78
N VAL A 112 -55.71 9.91 -13.80
CA VAL A 112 -56.61 8.89 -13.23
C VAL A 112 -57.85 9.53 -12.60
N ASP A 113 -57.70 10.64 -11.88
CA ASP A 113 -58.82 11.36 -11.27
C ASP A 113 -59.78 11.94 -12.35
N VAL A 114 -59.25 12.59 -13.38
CA VAL A 114 -60.04 13.07 -14.54
C VAL A 114 -60.73 11.90 -15.24
N PHE A 115 -60.01 10.80 -15.46
CA PHE A 115 -60.54 9.60 -16.12
C PHE A 115 -61.70 9.00 -15.32
N GLN A 116 -61.55 8.85 -14.00
CA GLN A 116 -62.61 8.35 -13.13
C GLN A 116 -63.83 9.26 -13.16
N ARG A 117 -63.66 10.58 -13.02
CA ARG A 117 -64.79 11.52 -13.01
C ARG A 117 -65.59 11.54 -14.30
N HIS A 118 -64.94 11.44 -15.46
CA HIS A 118 -65.57 11.69 -16.75
C HIS A 118 -65.91 10.42 -17.53
N PHE A 119 -65.20 9.31 -17.32
CA PHE A 119 -65.36 8.08 -18.10
C PHE A 119 -65.80 6.88 -17.27
N LEU A 120 -65.78 6.98 -15.93
CA LEU A 120 -66.34 6.00 -15.00
C LEU A 120 -67.38 6.69 -14.10
N PRO A 121 -68.60 7.01 -14.61
CA PRO A 121 -69.64 7.55 -13.75
C PRO A 121 -69.84 6.60 -12.57
N SER A 122 -69.80 7.15 -11.34
CA SER A 122 -69.90 6.38 -10.10
C SER A 122 -71.00 5.32 -10.21
N SER A 123 -70.61 4.06 -10.33
CA SER A 123 -71.54 2.94 -10.30
C SER A 123 -72.06 2.82 -8.87
N SER A 124 -73.19 3.46 -8.59
CA SER A 124 -74.08 3.04 -7.52
C SER A 124 -74.69 1.71 -7.93
N GLY A 125 -74.04 0.61 -7.56
CA GLY A 125 -74.52 -0.72 -7.92
C GLY A 125 -73.74 -1.83 -7.23
N VAL A 126 -74.20 -2.19 -6.03
CA VAL A 126 -74.03 -3.51 -5.37
C VAL A 126 -72.60 -4.06 -5.33
N ARG A 127 -71.99 -4.01 -4.13
CA ARG A 127 -70.85 -4.85 -3.75
C ARG A 127 -71.22 -6.32 -4.00
N PRO A 128 -70.54 -7.06 -4.91
CA PRO A 128 -70.68 -8.51 -4.94
C PRO A 128 -70.07 -9.00 -3.63
N SER A 129 -70.91 -9.55 -2.76
CA SER A 129 -70.42 -10.35 -1.64
C SER A 129 -69.78 -11.59 -2.24
N ILE A 130 -68.46 -11.54 -2.45
CA ILE A 130 -67.67 -12.75 -2.66
C ILE A 130 -67.64 -13.44 -1.30
N GLU A 131 -68.53 -14.41 -1.18
CA GLU A 131 -68.48 -15.42 -0.16
C GLU A 131 -67.08 -16.05 -0.15
N ALA A 132 -66.42 -15.97 1.00
CA ALA A 132 -65.10 -16.53 1.21
C ALA A 132 -65.18 -18.06 1.17
N PRO A 133 -64.43 -18.76 0.30
CA PRO A 133 -64.06 -20.12 0.57
C PRO A 133 -62.98 -20.07 1.64
N ASN A 134 -63.41 -20.13 2.89
CA ASN A 134 -62.52 -20.48 3.98
C ASN A 134 -61.88 -21.84 3.69
N LYS A 135 -60.58 -21.93 4.04
CA LYS A 135 -59.71 -23.12 4.10
C LYS A 135 -59.03 -23.48 2.76
N LEU A 136 -57.77 -23.08 2.61
CA LEU A 136 -56.62 -23.93 2.93
C LEU A 136 -55.29 -23.17 2.83
N SER A 137 -54.54 -23.23 3.93
CA SER A 137 -53.08 -23.16 4.05
C SER A 137 -52.36 -21.84 3.72
N SER A 138 -52.04 -21.10 4.79
CA SER A 138 -50.95 -20.13 4.79
C SER A 138 -49.60 -20.86 4.80
N VAL A 139 -48.84 -20.76 3.72
CA VAL A 139 -47.40 -20.99 3.78
C VAL A 139 -46.72 -19.85 3.01
N PRO A 140 -45.88 -19.03 3.65
CA PRO A 140 -45.11 -18.02 2.93
C PRO A 140 -44.03 -18.71 2.09
N PRO A 141 -43.70 -18.22 0.88
CA PRO A 141 -42.53 -18.71 0.16
C PRO A 141 -41.28 -18.29 0.95
N SER A 142 -40.67 -19.28 1.59
CA SER A 142 -39.36 -19.16 2.23
C SER A 142 -38.31 -18.91 1.15
N PHE A 143 -37.79 -17.68 1.09
CA PHE A 143 -36.59 -17.36 0.33
C PHE A 143 -35.40 -18.06 0.98
N ARG A 144 -35.07 -19.25 0.50
CA ARG A 144 -33.87 -19.98 0.89
C ARG A 144 -32.67 -19.33 0.19
N VAL A 145 -31.96 -18.49 0.92
CA VAL A 145 -30.63 -17.99 0.54
C VAL A 145 -29.67 -19.21 0.50
N PRO A 146 -28.94 -19.45 -0.61
CA PRO A 146 -27.89 -20.46 -0.61
C PRO A 146 -26.68 -19.96 0.22
N PRO A 147 -26.01 -20.85 0.98
CA PRO A 147 -24.96 -20.43 1.89
C PRO A 147 -23.73 -19.88 1.16
N SER A 148 -23.22 -18.79 1.70
CA SER A 148 -21.91 -18.24 1.42
C SER A 148 -20.83 -19.25 1.80
N THR A 149 -20.15 -19.81 0.80
CA THR A 149 -18.94 -20.60 1.02
C THR A 149 -17.77 -19.62 1.20
N LYS A 150 -17.28 -19.49 2.44
CA LYS A 150 -15.98 -18.90 2.73
C LYS A 150 -14.92 -20.00 2.88
N ALA A 151 -13.74 -19.68 2.33
CA ALA A 151 -12.38 -20.14 2.66
C ALA A 151 -11.90 -21.48 2.04
N PRO A 152 -10.57 -21.69 1.87
CA PRO A 152 -9.44 -20.91 2.38
C PRO A 152 -8.36 -20.50 1.35
N SER A 153 -7.52 -19.58 1.82
CA SER A 153 -6.18 -19.27 1.34
C SER A 153 -5.27 -20.49 1.22
N THR A 154 -4.46 -20.53 0.17
CA THR A 154 -3.20 -21.28 0.18
C THR A 154 -2.09 -20.43 -0.38
N GLU A 155 -0.98 -20.47 0.36
CA GLU A 155 0.18 -19.62 0.32
C GLU A 155 1.03 -19.78 -0.94
N ALA A 156 1.81 -18.74 -1.21
CA ALA A 156 3.07 -18.85 -1.89
C ALA A 156 4.05 -19.73 -1.08
N SER A 157 4.88 -20.54 -1.76
CA SER A 157 6.36 -20.44 -1.71
C SER A 157 7.08 -21.78 -1.97
N HIS A 158 8.27 -21.63 -2.59
CA HIS A 158 9.38 -22.58 -2.79
C HIS A 158 9.22 -23.56 -3.97
N LYS A 159 10.13 -23.62 -4.94
CA LYS A 159 11.60 -23.65 -4.83
C LYS A 159 12.27 -23.23 -6.13
#